data_AF-A0A350YL13-F1
#
_entry.id   AF-A0A350YL13-F1
#
_cell.length_a   1.000
_cell.length_b   1.000
_cell.length_c   1.000
_cell.angle_alpha   90.00
_cell.angle_beta   90.00
_cell.angle_gamma   90.00
#
_symmetry.space_group_name_H-M   'P 1'
#
loop_
_entity.id
_entity.type
_entity.pdbx_description
1 polymer ?
#
loop_
_entity_poly.entity_id
_entity_poly.type
_entity_poly.pdbx_seq_one_letter_code
_entity_poly.pdbx_strand_id
1 'polypeptide(L)' 'AKVYIEGQLETRKWTDKDGQEKYTTEVVLRPYRGELTMLDSKGSGGGGYGGGGEPSFEGGGSSGGS' A
#
# COMPACT_ATOMS: atom_id res chain seq x y z
N ALA A 1 -6.98 6.49 -11.09
CA ALA A 1 -6.87 5.83 -9.77
C ALA A 1 -7.45 6.75 -8.71
N LYS A 2 -8.17 6.21 -7.73
CA LYS A 2 -8.68 6.95 -6.57
C LYS A 2 -8.02 6.41 -5.31
N VAL A 3 -7.78 7.28 -4.33
CA VAL A 3 -7.14 6.92 -3.06
C VAL A 3 -7.83 7.64 -1.91
N TYR A 4 -7.96 6.96 -0.78
CA TYR A 4 -8.28 7.52 0.52
C TYR A 4 -7.00 7.60 1.34
N ILE A 5 -6.79 8.73 2.01
CA ILE A 5 -5.60 8.98 2.83
C ILE A 5 -6.05 9.64 4.12
N GLU A 6 -5.63 9.08 5.26
CA GLU A 6 -5.82 9.66 6.60
C GLU A 6 -4.46 9.85 7.27
N GLY A 7 -4.23 11.05 7.81
CA GLY A 7 -2.97 11.42 8.46
C GLY A 7 -3.13 12.71 9.26
N GLN A 8 -2.01 13.26 9.72
CA GLN A 8 -1.99 14.49 10.52
C GLN A 8 -1.61 15.69 9.66
N LEU A 9 -2.25 16.84 9.89
CA LEU A 9 -1.83 18.09 9.26
C LEU A 9 -0.61 18.66 9.96
N GLU A 10 0.45 18.91 9.21
CA GLU A 10 1.65 19.59 9.70
C GLU A 10 1.91 20.83 8.86
N THR A 11 2.21 21.95 9.52
CA THR A 11 2.61 23.18 8.83
C THR A 11 4.06 23.49 9.16
N ARG A 12 4.89 23.60 8.14
CA ARG A 12 6.30 24.00 8.28
C ARG A 12 6.57 25.33 7.61
N LYS A 13 7.47 26.08 8.21
CA LYS A 13 8.03 27.32 7.68
C LYS A 13 9.40 27.03 7.08
N TRP A 14 9.68 27.57 5.91
CA TRP A 14 10.99 27.49 5.28
C TRP A 14 11.28 28.76 4.48
N THR A 15 12.54 29.00 4.14
CA THR A 15 12.98 30.15 3.37
C THR A 15 13.35 29.70 1.96
N ASP A 16 12.79 30.35 0.94
CA ASP A 16 13.13 30.05 -0.45
C ASP A 16 14.47 30.67 -0.87
N LYS A 17 14.89 30.42 -2.12
CA LYS A 17 16.18 30.88 -2.65
C LYS A 17 16.28 32.41 -2.75
N ASP A 18 15.14 33.09 -2.81
CA ASP A 18 15.05 34.55 -2.89
C ASP A 18 14.97 35.19 -1.48
N GLY A 19 15.06 34.37 -0.43
CA GLY A 19 15.03 34.82 0.97
C GLY A 19 13.63 35.06 1.53
N GLN A 20 12.57 34.68 0.80
CA GLN A 20 11.20 34.88 1.28
C GLN A 20 10.77 33.74 2.20
N GLU A 21 10.04 34.09 3.26
CA GLU A 21 9.43 33.11 4.16
C GLU A 21 8.19 32.49 3.50
N LYS A 22 8.15 31.15 3.46
CA LYS A 22 7.04 30.37 2.92
C LYS A 22 6.53 29.39 3.96
N TYR A 23 5.23 29.12 3.90
CA TYR A 23 4.54 28.15 4.73
C TYR A 23 4.00 27.03 3.85
N THR A 24 4.14 25.80 4.30
CA THR A 24 3.63 24.62 3.61
C THR A 24 2.89 23.76 4.60
N THR A 25 1.63 23.45 4.29
CA THR A 25 0.79 22.54 5.06
C THR A 25 0.71 21.21 4.32
N GLU A 26 1.04 20.12 5.00
CA GLU A 26 1.14 18.77 4.43
C GLU A 26 0.34 17.77 5.26
N VAL A 27 -0.20 16.73 4.64
CA VAL A 27 -0.77 15.57 5.34
C VAL A 27 0.35 14.54 5.52
N VAL A 28 0.78 14.34 6.77
CA VAL A 28 1.91 13.47 7.11
C VAL A 28 1.40 12.14 7.69
N LEU A 29 1.89 11.04 7.13
CA LEU A 29 1.60 9.68 7.60
C LEU A 29 2.76 9.22 8.48
N ARG A 30 2.55 9.21 9.80
CA ARG A 30 3.51 8.68 10.77
C ARG A 30 3.27 7.17 10.97
N PRO A 31 4.32 6.37 11.25
CA PRO A 31 4.15 4.95 11.53
C PRO A 31 3.06 4.70 12.58
N TYR A 32 2.20 3.72 12.32
CA TYR A 32 1.10 3.30 13.20
C TYR A 32 0.00 4.34 13.47
N ARG A 33 -0.04 5.46 12.74
CA ARG A 33 -1.01 6.56 12.95
C ARG A 33 -1.64 7.12 11.66
N GLY A 34 -1.40 6.51 10.51
CA GLY A 34 -1.97 6.93 9.24
C GLY A 34 -2.53 5.76 8.44
N GLU A 35 -3.46 6.04 7.54
CA GLU A 35 -4.10 5.06 6.66
C GLU A 35 -3.99 5.50 5.20
N LEU A 36 -3.75 4.55 4.29
CA LEU A 36 -3.85 4.76 2.85
C LEU A 36 -4.60 3.57 2.25
N THR A 37 -5.70 3.86 1.54
CA THR A 37 -6.54 2.86 0.90
C THR A 37 -6.73 3.20 -0.58
N MET A 38 -6.41 2.24 -1.46
CA MET A 38 -6.65 2.40 -2.90
C MET A 38 -8.14 2.16 -3.19
N LEU A 39 -8.81 3.15 -3.77
CA LEU A 39 -10.24 3.12 -4.10
C LEU A 39 -10.48 2.91 -5.61
N ASP A 40 -9.55 2.24 -6.28
CA ASP A 40 -9.75 1.74 -7.63
C ASP A 40 -11.10 1.00 -7.76
N SER A 41 -11.80 1.23 -8.88
CA SER A 41 -13.06 0.57 -9.16
C SER A 41 -12.79 -0.88 -9.52
N LYS A 42 -13.04 -1.80 -8.57
CA LYS A 42 -13.28 -3.25 -8.75
C LYS A 42 -13.62 -3.57 -10.23
N GLY A 43 -12.57 -3.80 -11.00
CA GLY A 43 -12.64 -3.84 -12.45
C GLY A 43 -11.41 -4.44 -13.11
N SER A 44 -10.38 -4.80 -12.34
CA SER A 44 -9.36 -5.72 -12.84
C SER A 44 -8.70 -6.50 -11.70
N GLY A 45 -9.16 -7.73 -11.53
CA GLY A 45 -8.34 -8.89 -11.18
C GLY A 45 -7.47 -8.84 -9.93
N GLY A 46 -8.02 -9.40 -8.84
CA GLY A 46 -7.34 -10.41 -8.03
C GLY A 46 -5.93 -10.11 -7.51
N GLY A 47 -5.85 -9.75 -6.23
CA GLY A 47 -4.60 -9.72 -5.47
C GLY A 47 -4.85 -9.48 -4.00
N GLY A 48 -5.78 -10.24 -3.41
CA GLY A 48 -6.04 -10.19 -1.98
C GLY A 48 -4.79 -10.60 -1.21
N TYR A 49 -4.21 -9.65 -0.49
CA TYR A 49 -3.26 -9.90 0.57
C TYR A 49 -4.03 -10.51 1.75
N GLY A 50 -3.95 -11.83 1.90
CA GLY A 50 -4.47 -12.53 3.08
C GLY A 50 -5.19 -13.82 2.75
N GLY A 51 -4.64 -14.94 3.20
CA GLY A 51 -5.32 -16.23 3.19
C GLY A 51 -4.34 -17.38 3.10
N GLY A 52 -4.12 -18.05 4.22
CA GLY A 52 -3.34 -19.28 4.28
C GLY A 52 -3.87 -20.34 3.32
N GLY A 53 -2.94 -21.15 2.83
CA GLY A 53 -3.23 -22.27 1.95
C GLY A 53 -1.96 -23.07 1.73
N GLU A 54 -1.66 -23.99 2.64
CA GLU A 54 -0.84 -25.16 2.32
C GLU A 54 -1.53 -25.94 1.20
N PRO A 55 -0.87 -26.25 0.08
CA PRO A 55 -1.32 -27.30 -0.81
C PRO A 55 -0.64 -28.61 -0.41
N SER A 56 -1.44 -29.54 0.11
CA SER A 56 -1.12 -30.96 0.25
C SER A 56 -0.65 -31.55 -1.08
N PHE A 57 0.49 -32.23 -1.09
CA PHE A 57 0.97 -33.00 -2.23
C PHE A 57 0.33 -34.39 -2.19
N GLU A 58 -0.71 -34.61 -3.00
CA GLU A 58 -1.30 -35.92 -3.27
C GLU A 58 -1.31 -36.19 -4.79
N GLY A 59 -0.85 -37.38 -5.17
CA GLY A 59 -0.87 -37.92 -6.54
C GLY A 59 0.55 -38.10 -7.10
N GLY A 60 0.97 -39.26 -7.59
CA GLY A 60 0.29 -40.50 -7.93
C GLY A 60 1.25 -41.25 -8.87
N GLY A 61 1.50 -42.53 -8.62
CA GLY A 61 2.60 -43.28 -9.22
C GLY A 61 2.49 -43.53 -10.73
N SER A 62 3.66 -43.58 -11.39
CA SER A 62 3.93 -44.43 -12.56
C SER A 62 5.41 -44.40 -12.93
N SER A 63 6.11 -45.52 -12.74
CA SER A 63 7.15 -45.95 -13.68
C SER A 63 7.29 -47.47 -13.57
N GLY A 64 6.91 -48.16 -14.65
CA GLY A 64 6.95 -49.62 -14.77
C GLY A 64 8.36 -50.14 -15.01
N GLY A 65 8.61 -51.36 -14.53
CA GLY A 65 9.83 -52.11 -14.80
C GLY A 65 9.50 -53.59 -15.00
N SER A 66 10.16 -54.16 -16.01
CA SER A 66 10.09 -55.55 -16.54
C SER A 66 9.10 -55.77 -17.68
#